data_AF-A0A5Q0LI89-F1
#
_entry.id   AF-A0A5Q0LI89-F1
#
_cell.length_a   1.000
_cell.length_b   1.000
_cell.length_c   1.000
_cell.angle_alpha   90.00
_cell.angle_beta   90.00
_cell.angle_gamma   90.00
#
_symmetry.space_group_name_H-M   'P 1'
#
loop_
_entity.id
_entity.type
_entity.pdbx_description
1 polymer ?
#
loop_
_entity_poly.entity_id
_entity_poly.type
_entity_poly.pdbx_seq_one_letter_code
_entity_poly.pdbx_strand_id
1 'polypeptide(L)'
;MPQTDARQTGTAPRARHRRWTELRPSAPDLRLRWWTELPLIVLVYASYSAGRLLARGNTDSAVGHGLEILRIEKALHLNAEHPLNRLFTREAWLGVPADFWYASLHYLVTPAILIWLFRSRAVLYRAARTWLMTSTLIGLIGFTLMPTCPPRLLSAGHGFVDTMAQYSSYGWWGGEASAPRGLGGMTNQYAAMPSLHVGWSLWCGVMLWRYGRTRVVRLAGIAYPLLTTIVVMGTANHYFLDAVAGVAVMGAGLLLTPWVTRLADLVKTRLSARIPGAAGASHDAGSPIVSAGCQTSTGERIPRQRESRTGPGADPGVPPTDAGDGAADWDLPSSSEAGSLGKTR
;
A
#
# COMPACT_ATOMS: atom_id res chain seq x y z
N MET A 1 34.87 -36.30 51.36
CA MET A 1 35.83 -35.96 50.28
C MET A 1 36.72 -37.17 50.05
N PRO A 2 37.35 -37.32 48.88
CA PRO A 2 37.25 -36.50 47.65
C PRO A 2 36.00 -36.92 46.82
N GLN A 3 35.56 -36.34 45.68
CA GLN A 3 36.20 -35.64 44.54
C GLN A 3 37.10 -36.55 43.67
N THR A 4 37.25 -36.32 42.36
CA THR A 4 36.51 -35.47 41.40
C THR A 4 35.29 -36.27 40.84
N ASP A 5 34.68 -36.14 39.66
CA ASP A 5 34.81 -35.25 38.48
C ASP A 5 33.41 -35.05 37.83
N ALA A 6 33.26 -34.08 36.92
CA ALA A 6 32.05 -33.88 36.12
C ALA A 6 32.35 -33.43 34.68
N ARG A 7 32.27 -34.36 33.71
CA ARG A 7 32.33 -34.01 32.27
C ARG A 7 31.01 -33.43 31.75
N GLN A 8 30.80 -32.13 31.99
CA GLN A 8 29.80 -31.36 31.25
C GLN A 8 30.23 -31.24 29.78
N THR A 9 29.55 -31.92 28.87
CA THR A 9 29.72 -31.71 27.42
C THR A 9 29.12 -30.37 27.03
N GLY A 10 29.96 -29.34 26.94
CA GLY A 10 29.54 -27.96 26.65
C GLY A 10 28.93 -27.80 25.25
N THR A 11 27.60 -27.94 25.13
CA THR A 11 26.87 -27.53 23.93
C THR A 11 26.91 -26.01 23.81
N ALA A 12 27.73 -25.51 22.87
CA ALA A 12 27.87 -24.08 22.64
C ALA A 12 26.50 -23.38 22.41
N PRO A 13 26.31 -22.15 22.92
CA PRO A 13 25.06 -21.43 22.78
C PRO A 13 24.81 -21.07 21.31
N ARG A 14 23.99 -21.88 20.61
CA ARG A 14 23.52 -21.59 19.25
C ARG A 14 22.92 -20.19 19.22
N ALA A 15 23.53 -19.30 18.43
CA ALA A 15 23.14 -17.90 18.36
C ALA A 15 21.63 -17.77 18.10
N ARG A 16 20.89 -17.25 19.09
CA ARG A 16 19.43 -17.15 19.05
C ARG A 16 19.05 -16.10 18.00
N HIS A 17 18.87 -16.52 16.75
CA HIS A 17 18.26 -15.71 15.70
C HIS A 17 16.96 -15.11 16.27
N ARG A 18 16.97 -13.79 16.54
CA ARG A 18 15.81 -13.05 17.05
C ARG A 18 14.73 -12.99 15.97
N ARG A 19 13.99 -14.08 15.83
CA ARG A 19 12.77 -14.16 15.02
C ARG A 19 11.81 -13.09 15.56
N TRP A 20 11.30 -12.26 14.65
CA TRP A 20 10.54 -11.02 14.95
C TRP A 20 9.15 -11.23 15.61
N THR A 21 8.93 -12.39 16.25
CA THR A 21 7.65 -12.85 16.79
C THR A 21 7.40 -12.48 18.26
N GLU A 22 8.42 -12.03 18.99
CA GLU A 22 8.35 -11.74 20.44
C GLU A 22 8.08 -10.25 20.77
N LEU A 23 7.60 -9.47 19.79
CA LEU A 23 7.10 -8.10 20.03
C LEU A 23 5.60 -8.01 19.74
N ARG A 24 4.79 -8.50 20.68
CA ARG A 24 3.37 -8.13 20.81
C ARG A 24 3.19 -7.24 22.05
N PRO A 25 3.33 -5.91 21.92
CA PRO A 25 2.67 -5.01 22.86
C PRO A 25 1.16 -5.27 22.81
N SER A 26 0.49 -5.24 23.97
CA SER A 26 -0.97 -5.15 24.03
C SER A 26 -1.39 -3.80 23.45
N ALA A 27 -1.74 -3.78 22.16
CA ALA A 27 -2.05 -2.54 21.47
C ALA A 27 -3.42 -2.02 21.94
N PRO A 28 -3.53 -0.77 22.46
CA PRO A 28 -4.81 -0.10 22.56
C PRO A 28 -5.38 0.14 21.16
N ASP A 29 -6.68 0.41 21.07
CA ASP A 29 -7.37 0.64 19.80
C ASP A 29 -6.84 1.88 19.06
N LEU A 30 -5.82 1.65 18.24
CA LEU A 30 -5.25 2.58 17.27
C LEU A 30 -6.25 2.77 16.12
N ARG A 31 -7.37 3.44 16.41
CA ARG A 31 -8.35 3.88 15.41
C ARG A 31 -7.62 4.79 14.41
N LEU A 32 -7.25 4.24 13.24
CA LEU A 32 -6.57 5.02 12.22
C LEU A 32 -7.53 6.08 11.68
N ARG A 33 -7.11 7.34 11.83
CA ARG A 33 -7.86 8.52 11.42
C ARG A 33 -7.37 8.87 10.02
N TRP A 34 -8.15 8.55 8.98
CA TRP A 34 -7.74 8.70 7.57
C TRP A 34 -7.18 10.10 7.22
N TRP A 35 -7.63 11.14 7.93
CA TRP A 35 -7.13 12.50 7.74
C TRP A 35 -5.67 12.71 8.18
N THR A 36 -5.05 11.79 8.94
CA THR A 36 -3.60 11.83 9.21
C THR A 36 -2.75 11.48 7.99
N GLU A 37 -3.36 10.98 6.92
CA GLU A 37 -2.69 10.71 5.65
C GLU A 37 -2.63 11.96 4.75
N LEU A 38 -3.55 12.92 4.92
CA LEU A 38 -3.59 14.15 4.10
C LEU A 38 -2.30 14.97 4.21
N PRO A 39 -1.72 15.25 5.40
CA PRO A 39 -0.45 15.97 5.50
C PRO A 39 0.73 15.21 4.87
N LEU A 40 0.67 13.87 4.81
CA LEU A 40 1.71 13.04 4.19
C LEU A 40 1.62 13.08 2.66
N ILE A 41 0.40 13.06 2.12
CA ILE A 41 0.14 13.25 0.68
C ILE A 41 0.59 14.66 0.26
N VAL A 42 0.21 15.70 1.02
CA VAL A 42 0.64 17.09 0.79
C VAL A 42 2.16 17.23 0.87
N LEU A 43 2.82 16.60 1.85
CA LEU A 43 4.29 16.61 1.96
C LEU A 43 4.95 16.00 0.72
N VAL A 44 4.54 14.81 0.28
CA VAL A 44 5.12 14.16 -0.91
C VAL A 44 4.83 14.97 -2.18
N TYR A 45 3.62 15.50 -2.34
CA TYR A 45 3.28 16.34 -3.47
C TYR A 45 4.08 17.65 -3.51
N ALA A 46 4.29 18.29 -2.35
CA ALA A 46 5.13 19.48 -2.21
C ALA A 46 6.61 19.18 -2.49
N SER A 47 7.16 18.08 -1.95
CA SER A 47 8.53 17.65 -2.23
C SER A 47 8.74 17.29 -3.71
N TYR A 48 7.78 16.63 -4.35
CA TYR A 48 7.82 16.34 -5.79
C TYR A 48 7.76 17.62 -6.62
N SER A 49 6.87 18.55 -6.26
CA SER A 49 6.73 19.85 -6.93
C SER A 49 7.98 20.70 -6.79
N ALA A 50 8.61 20.73 -5.61
CA ALA A 50 9.87 21.42 -5.36
C ALA A 50 11.03 20.80 -6.16
N GLY A 51 11.19 19.47 -6.13
CA GLY A 51 12.22 18.77 -6.92
C GLY A 51 12.07 19.00 -8.43
N ARG A 52 10.82 18.99 -8.94
CA ARG A 52 10.51 19.33 -10.34
C ARG A 52 10.77 20.80 -10.68
N LEU A 53 10.60 21.73 -9.74
CA LEU A 53 10.97 23.14 -9.94
C LEU A 53 12.49 23.34 -9.95
N LEU A 54 13.23 22.62 -9.11
CA LEU A 54 14.70 22.68 -9.05
C LEU A 54 15.37 21.99 -10.25
N ALA A 55 14.78 20.93 -10.80
CA ALA A 55 15.30 20.23 -11.98
C ALA A 55 15.00 20.95 -13.32
N ARG A 56 14.18 22.00 -13.34
CA ARG A 56 13.83 22.76 -14.54
C ARG A 56 14.98 23.69 -14.95
N GLY A 57 15.63 23.37 -16.07
CA GLY A 57 16.68 24.19 -16.69
C GLY A 57 17.92 23.37 -17.09
N ASN A 58 18.16 22.23 -16.45
CA ASN A 58 19.40 21.46 -16.60
C ASN A 58 19.28 20.31 -17.61
N THR A 59 18.69 20.56 -18.79
CA THR A 59 18.48 19.53 -19.85
C THR A 59 19.79 18.85 -20.25
N ASP A 60 20.82 19.64 -20.47
CA ASP A 60 22.07 19.17 -21.10
C ASP A 60 22.88 18.32 -20.10
N SER A 61 22.84 18.68 -18.82
CA SER A 61 23.37 17.86 -17.72
C SER A 61 22.56 16.56 -17.57
N ALA A 62 21.23 16.60 -17.69
CA ALA A 62 20.42 15.40 -17.63
C ALA A 62 20.69 14.43 -18.78
N VAL A 63 20.88 14.95 -20.01
CA VAL A 63 21.34 14.17 -21.16
C VAL A 63 22.74 13.60 -20.91
N GLY A 64 23.66 14.40 -20.35
CA GLY A 64 24.99 13.94 -19.93
C GLY A 64 24.95 12.73 -18.98
N HIS A 65 24.15 12.79 -17.92
CA HIS A 65 23.99 11.68 -16.97
C HIS A 65 23.36 10.43 -17.64
N GLY A 66 22.34 10.59 -18.48
CA GLY A 66 21.74 9.46 -19.23
C GLY A 66 22.75 8.78 -20.17
N LEU A 67 23.56 9.58 -20.87
CA LEU A 67 24.66 9.08 -21.71
C LEU A 67 25.83 8.50 -20.90
N GLU A 68 25.97 8.82 -19.61
CA GLU A 68 26.93 8.18 -18.72
C GLU A 68 26.45 6.82 -18.24
N ILE A 69 25.19 6.71 -17.80
CA ILE A 69 24.55 5.43 -17.45
C ILE A 69 24.62 4.46 -18.64
N LEU A 70 24.21 4.91 -19.83
CA LEU A 70 24.25 4.10 -21.05
C LEU A 70 25.68 3.68 -21.46
N ARG A 71 26.72 4.44 -21.10
CA ARG A 71 28.14 4.05 -21.30
C ARG A 71 28.57 3.01 -20.28
N ILE A 72 28.21 3.17 -19.01
CA ILE A 72 28.50 2.22 -17.94
C ILE A 72 27.85 0.86 -18.23
N GLU A 73 26.58 0.85 -18.62
CA GLU A 73 25.84 -0.37 -18.95
C GLU A 73 26.46 -1.11 -20.14
N LYS A 74 26.80 -0.39 -21.21
CA LYS A 74 27.51 -0.98 -22.37
C LYS A 74 28.88 -1.54 -22.00
N ALA A 75 29.64 -0.88 -21.12
CA ALA A 75 30.90 -1.42 -20.60
C ALA A 75 30.70 -2.70 -19.75
N LEU A 76 29.61 -2.74 -18.98
CA LEU A 76 29.18 -3.93 -18.23
C LEU A 76 28.47 -4.99 -19.09
N HIS A 77 28.34 -4.77 -20.40
CA HIS A 77 27.60 -5.61 -21.36
C HIS A 77 26.11 -5.78 -21.01
N LEU A 78 25.56 -4.87 -20.19
CA LEU A 78 24.14 -4.76 -19.87
C LEU A 78 23.47 -4.03 -21.02
N ASN A 79 22.61 -4.74 -21.75
CA ASN A 79 21.94 -4.22 -22.94
C ASN A 79 20.54 -4.87 -23.13
N ALA A 80 19.77 -4.95 -22.06
CA ALA A 80 18.42 -5.54 -22.06
C ALA A 80 17.36 -4.61 -22.64
N GLU A 81 17.53 -3.30 -22.46
CA GLU A 81 16.65 -2.23 -22.92
C GLU A 81 16.51 -2.13 -24.44
N HIS A 82 17.61 -2.12 -25.21
CA HIS A 82 17.54 -2.07 -26.69
C HIS A 82 16.70 -3.19 -27.34
N PRO A 83 16.89 -4.49 -27.02
CA PRO A 83 16.08 -5.56 -27.60
C PRO A 83 14.64 -5.54 -27.07
N LEU A 84 14.40 -5.18 -25.80
CA LEU A 84 13.04 -5.03 -25.26
C LEU A 84 12.29 -3.87 -25.94
N ASN A 85 12.94 -2.73 -26.13
CA ASN A 85 12.33 -1.58 -26.77
C ASN A 85 12.03 -1.83 -28.25
N ARG A 86 12.96 -2.43 -29.01
CA ARG A 86 12.67 -2.88 -30.38
C ARG A 86 11.54 -3.90 -30.45
N LEU A 87 11.41 -4.80 -29.46
CA LEU A 87 10.29 -5.73 -29.39
C LEU A 87 8.96 -4.98 -29.17
N PHE A 88 8.90 -4.05 -28.23
CA PHE A 88 7.67 -3.35 -27.84
C PHE A 88 7.21 -2.33 -28.90
N THR A 89 8.14 -1.65 -29.58
CA THR A 89 7.88 -0.75 -30.73
C THR A 89 7.46 -1.49 -32.00
N ARG A 90 7.89 -2.75 -32.17
CA ARG A 90 7.49 -3.59 -33.31
C ARG A 90 6.14 -4.26 -33.07
N GLU A 91 5.99 -4.89 -31.91
CA GLU A 91 4.87 -5.74 -31.56
C GLU A 91 3.86 -4.94 -30.72
N ALA A 92 2.95 -4.23 -31.40
CA ALA A 92 2.00 -3.31 -30.73
C ALA A 92 1.09 -3.99 -29.68
N TRP A 93 0.88 -5.31 -29.77
CA TRP A 93 0.16 -6.11 -28.77
C TRP A 93 0.95 -6.30 -27.45
N LEU A 94 2.26 -6.02 -27.44
CA LEU A 94 3.09 -5.84 -26.24
C LEU A 94 3.21 -4.35 -25.88
N GLY A 95 3.49 -3.49 -26.87
CA GLY A 95 3.71 -2.06 -26.67
C GLY A 95 2.52 -1.34 -26.03
N VAL A 96 1.32 -1.46 -26.60
CA VAL A 96 0.14 -0.74 -26.11
C VAL A 96 -0.25 -1.16 -24.69
N PRO A 97 -0.32 -2.47 -24.32
CA PRO A 97 -0.56 -2.86 -22.93
C PRO A 97 0.56 -2.47 -21.96
N ALA A 98 1.82 -2.46 -22.39
CA ALA A 98 2.95 -2.00 -21.59
C ALA A 98 2.86 -0.49 -21.28
N ASP A 99 2.44 0.31 -22.26
CA ASP A 99 2.22 1.74 -22.08
C ASP A 99 1.07 2.01 -21.10
N PHE A 100 -0.06 1.31 -21.21
CA PHE A 100 -1.14 1.38 -20.22
C PHE A 100 -0.69 0.93 -18.81
N TRP A 101 0.14 -0.12 -18.73
CA TRP A 101 0.71 -0.61 -17.47
C TRP A 101 1.57 0.46 -16.80
N TYR A 102 2.50 1.04 -17.55
CA TYR A 102 3.36 2.13 -17.11
C TYR A 102 2.55 3.34 -16.65
N ALA A 103 1.57 3.77 -17.44
CA ALA A 103 0.79 4.98 -17.18
C ALA A 103 -0.21 4.91 -16.02
N SER A 104 -0.58 3.71 -15.52
CA SER A 104 -1.67 3.58 -14.54
C SER A 104 -1.40 2.70 -13.32
N LEU A 105 -0.66 1.59 -13.43
CA LEU A 105 -0.68 0.58 -12.36
C LEU A 105 0.01 1.06 -11.07
N HIS A 106 0.98 1.98 -11.15
CA HIS A 106 1.56 2.60 -9.97
C HIS A 106 0.57 3.52 -9.23
N TYR A 107 -0.35 4.19 -9.93
CA TYR A 107 -1.45 4.99 -9.36
C TYR A 107 -2.62 4.13 -8.84
N LEU A 108 -2.79 2.90 -9.33
CA LEU A 108 -3.90 2.01 -8.93
C LEU A 108 -3.51 0.99 -7.86
N VAL A 109 -2.44 0.22 -8.10
CA VAL A 109 -2.04 -0.92 -7.24
C VAL A 109 -1.47 -0.43 -5.91
N THR A 110 -0.67 0.65 -5.90
CA THR A 110 -0.05 1.15 -4.67
C THR A 110 -1.12 1.68 -3.68
N PRO A 111 -2.08 2.53 -4.09
CA PRO A 111 -3.19 2.92 -3.21
C PRO A 111 -4.11 1.75 -2.84
N ALA A 112 -4.41 0.82 -3.74
CA ALA A 112 -5.23 -0.35 -3.42
C ALA A 112 -4.62 -1.22 -2.31
N ILE A 113 -3.29 -1.45 -2.35
CA ILE A 113 -2.57 -2.18 -1.29
C ILE A 113 -2.53 -1.36 0.00
N LEU A 114 -2.31 -0.04 -0.06
CA LEU A 114 -2.39 0.83 1.12
C LEU A 114 -3.78 0.78 1.78
N ILE A 115 -4.87 0.87 1.01
CA ILE A 115 -6.25 0.80 1.51
C ILE A 115 -6.55 -0.58 2.10
N TRP A 116 -6.11 -1.66 1.44
CA TRP A 116 -6.25 -3.02 1.96
C TRP A 116 -5.52 -3.21 3.30
N LEU A 117 -4.27 -2.74 3.40
CA LEU A 117 -3.49 -2.79 4.65
C LEU A 117 -4.12 -1.92 5.74
N PHE A 118 -4.61 -0.72 5.41
CA PHE A 118 -5.30 0.18 6.34
C PHE A 118 -6.53 -0.49 6.96
N ARG A 119 -7.39 -1.07 6.11
CA ARG A 119 -8.65 -1.71 6.54
C ARG A 119 -8.46 -3.03 7.28
N SER A 120 -7.41 -3.80 6.99
CA SER A 120 -7.25 -5.17 7.51
C SER A 120 -6.11 -5.36 8.52
N ARG A 121 -5.13 -4.44 8.58
CA ARG A 121 -3.83 -4.68 9.21
C ARG A 121 -3.19 -3.39 9.79
N ALA A 122 -3.98 -2.56 10.48
CA ALA A 122 -3.61 -1.35 11.23
C ALA A 122 -2.10 -1.15 11.56
N VAL A 123 -1.50 -2.05 12.35
CA VAL A 123 -0.10 -1.97 12.79
C VAL A 123 0.90 -2.14 11.63
N LEU A 124 0.62 -3.07 10.71
CA LEU A 124 1.45 -3.32 9.53
C LEU A 124 1.30 -2.21 8.50
N TYR A 125 0.11 -1.61 8.35
CA TYR A 125 -0.09 -0.42 7.52
C TYR A 125 0.85 0.71 7.94
N ARG A 126 0.94 1.03 9.25
CA ARG A 126 1.82 2.10 9.72
C ARG A 126 3.28 1.87 9.30
N ALA A 127 3.79 0.65 9.47
CA ALA A 127 5.17 0.31 9.10
C ALA A 127 5.37 0.33 7.57
N ALA A 128 4.46 -0.29 6.82
CA ALA A 128 4.54 -0.37 5.35
C ALA A 128 4.42 1.01 4.69
N ARG A 129 3.55 1.89 5.21
CA ARG A 129 3.44 3.29 4.80
C ARG A 129 4.73 4.05 5.08
N THR A 130 5.28 3.99 6.30
CA THR A 130 6.56 4.65 6.61
C THR A 130 7.69 4.18 5.68
N TRP A 131 7.72 2.89 5.34
CA TRP A 131 8.67 2.33 4.38
C TRP A 131 8.50 2.94 2.98
N LEU A 132 7.29 2.93 2.42
CA LEU A 132 7.01 3.52 1.10
C LEU A 132 7.37 5.02 1.07
N MET A 133 6.96 5.76 2.10
CA MET A 133 7.22 7.20 2.23
C MET A 133 8.72 7.51 2.33
N THR A 134 9.47 6.81 3.18
CA THR A 134 10.92 7.00 3.34
C THR A 134 11.66 6.71 2.05
N SER A 135 11.33 5.60 1.38
CA SER A 135 11.93 5.22 0.10
C SER A 135 11.61 6.24 -1.00
N THR A 136 10.37 6.73 -1.04
CA THR A 136 9.95 7.75 -2.00
C THR A 136 10.71 9.05 -1.78
N LEU A 137 10.81 9.54 -0.55
CA LEU A 137 11.57 10.76 -0.23
C LEU A 137 13.05 10.65 -0.61
N ILE A 138 13.68 9.49 -0.39
CA ILE A 138 15.06 9.23 -0.85
C ILE A 138 15.13 9.27 -2.38
N GLY A 139 14.15 8.71 -3.10
CA GLY A 139 14.07 8.78 -4.55
C GLY A 139 13.83 10.20 -5.10
N LEU A 140 13.00 11.01 -4.42
CA LEU A 140 12.81 12.43 -4.75
C LEU A 140 14.14 13.22 -4.64
N ILE A 141 14.90 12.97 -3.57
CA ILE A 141 16.24 13.55 -3.39
C ILE A 141 17.18 13.08 -4.51
N GLY A 142 17.15 11.78 -4.84
CA GLY A 142 17.95 11.17 -5.91
C GLY A 142 17.82 11.90 -7.25
N PHE A 143 16.61 12.00 -7.81
CA PHE A 143 16.43 12.67 -9.11
C PHE A 143 16.65 14.19 -9.03
N THR A 144 16.49 14.81 -7.86
CA THR A 144 16.71 16.26 -7.69
C THR A 144 18.22 16.59 -7.68
N LEU A 145 19.05 15.70 -7.15
CA LEU A 145 20.51 15.82 -7.17
C LEU A 145 21.13 15.33 -8.48
N MET A 146 20.52 14.35 -9.14
CA MET A 146 20.97 13.81 -10.43
C MET A 146 19.79 13.70 -11.42
N PRO A 147 19.33 14.82 -12.01
CA PRO A 147 18.40 14.80 -13.14
C PRO A 147 18.98 13.92 -14.24
N THR A 148 18.18 13.00 -14.79
CA THR A 148 18.67 11.94 -15.68
C THR A 148 17.72 11.79 -16.86
N CYS A 149 18.26 11.94 -18.07
CA CYS A 149 17.51 11.79 -19.32
C CYS A 149 17.23 10.31 -19.62
N PRO A 150 15.96 9.87 -19.68
CA PRO A 150 15.59 8.48 -19.95
C PRO A 150 15.86 8.09 -21.41
N PRO A 151 16.02 6.77 -21.71
CA PRO A 151 16.38 6.28 -23.04
C PRO A 151 15.53 6.85 -24.20
N ARG A 152 14.22 6.98 -24.00
CA ARG A 152 13.25 7.47 -24.99
C ARG A 152 13.49 8.92 -25.46
N LEU A 153 14.18 9.73 -24.66
CA LEU A 153 14.49 11.14 -24.94
C LEU A 153 15.93 11.36 -25.45
N LEU A 154 16.71 10.29 -25.63
CA LEU A 154 18.01 10.37 -26.30
C LEU A 154 17.84 10.62 -27.81
N SER A 155 18.89 11.13 -28.46
CA SER A 155 18.88 11.33 -29.91
C SER A 155 18.72 10.01 -30.66
N ALA A 156 18.11 10.05 -31.85
CA ALA A 156 17.80 8.87 -32.65
C ALA A 156 19.03 7.99 -32.98
N GLY A 157 20.25 8.56 -32.99
CA GLY A 157 21.50 7.83 -33.14
C GLY A 157 21.80 6.81 -32.03
N HIS A 158 21.10 6.89 -30.90
CA HIS A 158 21.17 5.88 -29.83
C HIS A 158 20.19 4.71 -30.02
N GLY A 159 19.26 4.78 -30.98
CA GLY A 159 18.43 3.63 -31.38
C GLY A 159 17.33 3.21 -30.40
N PHE A 160 16.82 4.15 -29.58
CA PHE A 160 15.60 3.99 -28.78
C PHE A 160 14.40 4.64 -29.47
N VAL A 161 13.20 4.18 -29.14
CA VAL A 161 11.92 4.73 -29.61
C VAL A 161 10.99 4.92 -28.42
N ASP A 162 10.37 6.11 -28.33
CA ASP A 162 9.35 6.42 -27.33
C ASP A 162 8.03 5.72 -27.68
N THR A 163 7.72 4.62 -26.98
CA THR A 163 6.46 3.88 -27.17
C THR A 163 5.25 4.72 -26.76
N MET A 164 5.36 5.50 -25.67
CA MET A 164 4.28 6.37 -25.20
C MET A 164 3.88 7.36 -26.31
N ALA A 165 4.85 7.97 -26.98
CA ALA A 165 4.60 8.85 -28.11
C ALA A 165 4.06 8.07 -29.33
N GLN A 166 4.69 6.95 -29.70
CA GLN A 166 4.32 6.09 -30.83
C GLN A 166 2.86 5.60 -30.75
N TYR A 167 2.41 5.19 -29.57
CA TYR A 167 1.08 4.65 -29.31
C TYR A 167 0.15 5.64 -28.58
N SER A 168 0.53 6.92 -28.52
CA SER A 168 -0.24 7.99 -27.86
C SER A 168 -1.68 8.13 -28.34
N SER A 169 -1.99 7.68 -29.56
CA SER A 169 -3.35 7.61 -30.12
C SER A 169 -4.31 6.72 -29.32
N TYR A 170 -3.83 5.59 -28.78
CA TYR A 170 -4.63 4.64 -28.00
C TYR A 170 -4.87 5.09 -26.55
N GLY A 171 -3.92 5.85 -25.98
CA GLY A 171 -3.92 6.23 -24.57
C GLY A 171 -4.64 7.53 -24.23
N TRP A 172 -4.75 7.83 -22.93
CA TRP A 172 -5.12 9.16 -22.43
C TRP A 172 -3.93 10.14 -22.41
N TRP A 173 -2.72 9.65 -22.62
CA TRP A 173 -1.47 10.42 -22.60
C TRP A 173 -1.17 11.10 -23.94
N GLY A 174 -0.17 11.97 -23.95
CA GLY A 174 0.38 12.59 -25.16
C GLY A 174 1.84 12.19 -25.38
N GLY A 175 2.56 12.92 -26.24
CA GLY A 175 4.02 12.76 -26.37
C GLY A 175 4.85 13.28 -25.19
N GLU A 176 4.20 13.73 -24.10
CA GLU A 176 4.84 14.32 -22.92
C GLU A 176 4.60 13.46 -21.68
N ALA A 177 5.19 12.26 -21.68
CA ALA A 177 5.13 11.26 -20.61
C ALA A 177 3.71 10.79 -20.22
N SER A 178 3.62 10.02 -19.11
CA SER A 178 2.43 9.27 -18.66
C SER A 178 1.19 10.12 -18.29
N ALA A 179 1.31 11.45 -18.29
CA ALA A 179 0.24 12.34 -17.86
C ALA A 179 -0.88 12.43 -18.91
N PRO A 180 -2.13 12.72 -18.51
CA PRO A 180 -3.19 13.05 -19.45
C PRO A 180 -2.77 14.17 -20.41
N ARG A 181 -3.26 14.14 -21.66
CA ARG A 181 -2.98 15.17 -22.68
C ARG A 181 -3.20 16.58 -22.12
N GLY A 182 -2.23 17.46 -22.33
CA GLY A 182 -2.19 18.82 -21.75
C GLY A 182 -1.55 18.93 -20.35
N LEU A 183 -1.39 17.82 -19.61
CA LEU A 183 -0.78 17.80 -18.27
C LEU A 183 0.67 17.29 -18.26
N GLY A 184 1.27 16.97 -19.41
CA GLY A 184 2.64 16.46 -19.52
C GLY A 184 3.69 17.31 -18.79
N GLY A 185 3.61 18.64 -18.93
CA GLY A 185 4.45 19.59 -18.21
C GLY A 185 4.29 19.62 -16.67
N MET A 186 3.32 18.89 -16.11
CA MET A 186 3.20 18.61 -14.67
C MET A 186 4.13 17.49 -14.17
N THR A 187 4.65 16.66 -15.08
CA THR A 187 5.62 15.60 -14.77
C THR A 187 7.05 16.13 -14.84
N ASN A 188 8.01 15.34 -14.34
CA ASN A 188 9.43 15.55 -14.60
C ASN A 188 9.92 14.52 -15.62
N GLN A 189 10.03 14.96 -16.89
CA GLN A 189 10.54 14.17 -18.02
C GLN A 189 11.94 13.57 -17.75
N TYR A 190 12.77 14.26 -16.95
CA TYR A 190 14.18 13.97 -16.68
C TYR A 190 14.43 13.37 -15.28
N ALA A 191 13.51 12.52 -14.80
CA ALA A 191 13.61 11.83 -13.51
C ALA A 191 13.75 10.29 -13.67
N ALA A 192 14.65 9.85 -14.55
CA ALA A 192 14.84 8.42 -14.82
C ALA A 192 15.46 7.69 -13.60
N MET A 193 16.58 8.16 -13.06
CA MET A 193 17.21 7.54 -11.89
C MET A 193 16.78 8.25 -10.59
N PRO A 194 16.41 7.52 -9.51
CA PRO A 194 16.14 6.09 -9.42
C PRO A 194 14.70 5.74 -9.84
N SER A 195 14.47 4.56 -10.41
CA SER A 195 13.12 4.19 -10.88
C SER A 195 12.15 3.93 -9.72
N LEU A 196 11.31 4.94 -9.43
CA LEU A 196 10.21 4.81 -8.46
C LEU A 196 9.16 3.79 -8.92
N HIS A 197 8.98 3.57 -10.23
CA HIS A 197 8.09 2.53 -10.77
C HIS A 197 8.54 1.13 -10.31
N VAL A 198 9.83 0.81 -10.42
CA VAL A 198 10.41 -0.46 -9.95
C VAL A 198 10.41 -0.53 -8.42
N GLY A 199 10.77 0.57 -7.74
CA GLY A 199 10.72 0.63 -6.27
C GLY A 199 9.32 0.38 -5.69
N TRP A 200 8.30 1.10 -6.17
CA TRP A 200 6.92 0.96 -5.71
C TRP A 200 6.32 -0.40 -6.08
N SER A 201 6.60 -0.93 -7.28
CA SER A 201 6.13 -2.27 -7.66
C SER A 201 6.81 -3.37 -6.83
N LEU A 202 8.08 -3.21 -6.43
CA LEU A 202 8.74 -4.10 -5.46
C LEU A 202 8.08 -4.02 -4.07
N TRP A 203 7.79 -2.81 -3.57
CA TRP A 203 7.06 -2.63 -2.30
C TRP A 203 5.69 -3.34 -2.34
N CYS A 204 4.92 -3.12 -3.40
CA CYS A 204 3.65 -3.81 -3.65
C CYS A 204 3.84 -5.33 -3.66
N GLY A 205 4.85 -5.80 -4.38
CA GLY A 205 5.19 -7.22 -4.49
C GLY A 205 5.51 -7.88 -3.16
N VAL A 206 6.33 -7.23 -2.32
CA VAL A 206 6.65 -7.70 -0.98
C VAL A 206 5.41 -7.71 -0.06
N MET A 207 4.50 -6.73 -0.17
CA MET A 207 3.24 -6.75 0.57
C MET A 207 2.37 -7.95 0.18
N LEU A 208 2.20 -8.20 -1.12
CA LEU A 208 1.39 -9.32 -1.63
C LEU A 208 2.04 -10.68 -1.30
N TRP A 209 3.35 -10.83 -1.47
CA TRP A 209 4.10 -12.04 -1.10
C TRP A 209 4.00 -12.34 0.40
N ARG A 210 4.23 -11.33 1.25
CA ARG A 210 4.37 -11.52 2.70
C ARG A 210 3.03 -11.63 3.44
N TYR A 211 1.97 -11.00 2.92
CA TYR A 211 0.67 -10.89 3.61
C TYR A 211 -0.52 -11.46 2.79
N GLY A 212 -0.30 -11.87 1.54
CA GLY A 212 -1.27 -12.57 0.70
C GLY A 212 -1.61 -13.96 1.22
N ARG A 213 -2.91 -14.31 1.16
CA ARG A 213 -3.46 -15.57 1.68
C ARG A 213 -3.34 -16.73 0.70
N THR A 214 -3.47 -16.50 -0.60
CA THR A 214 -3.46 -17.54 -1.65
C THR A 214 -2.11 -17.62 -2.36
N ARG A 215 -1.81 -18.77 -3.00
CA ARG A 215 -0.62 -18.92 -3.85
C ARG A 215 -0.63 -17.94 -5.03
N VAL A 216 -1.79 -17.70 -5.64
CA VAL A 216 -1.97 -16.76 -6.76
C VAL A 216 -1.57 -15.33 -6.39
N VAL A 217 -2.05 -14.80 -5.25
CA VAL A 217 -1.69 -13.44 -4.79
C VAL A 217 -0.18 -13.33 -4.52
N ARG A 218 0.46 -14.39 -4.04
CA ARG A 218 1.91 -14.41 -3.83
C ARG A 218 2.69 -14.44 -5.14
N LEU A 219 2.27 -15.26 -6.11
CA LEU A 219 2.87 -15.28 -7.45
C LEU A 219 2.70 -13.92 -8.16
N ALA A 220 1.53 -13.29 -8.05
CA ALA A 220 1.32 -11.91 -8.52
C ALA A 220 2.27 -10.91 -7.84
N GLY A 221 2.58 -11.11 -6.55
CA GLY A 221 3.58 -10.33 -5.82
C GLY A 221 5.03 -10.49 -6.32
N ILE A 222 5.37 -11.59 -7.01
CA ILE A 222 6.66 -11.74 -7.70
C ILE A 222 6.56 -11.19 -9.13
N ALA A 223 5.48 -11.51 -9.85
CA ALA A 223 5.29 -11.10 -11.23
C ALA A 223 5.18 -9.58 -11.40
N TYR A 224 4.48 -8.87 -10.50
CA TYR A 224 4.25 -7.43 -10.63
C TYR A 224 5.53 -6.57 -10.73
N PRO A 225 6.54 -6.69 -9.83
CA PRO A 225 7.81 -5.97 -10.00
C PRO A 225 8.63 -6.43 -11.20
N LEU A 226 8.64 -7.73 -11.53
CA LEU A 226 9.39 -8.23 -12.69
C LEU A 226 8.81 -7.71 -14.02
N LEU A 227 7.49 -7.80 -14.18
CA LEU A 227 6.79 -7.25 -15.34
C LEU A 227 6.92 -5.73 -15.41
N THR A 228 6.82 -5.02 -14.28
CA THR A 228 7.05 -3.56 -14.26
C THR A 228 8.48 -3.20 -14.68
N THR A 229 9.48 -3.98 -14.27
CA THR A 229 10.89 -3.79 -14.67
C THR A 229 11.08 -4.00 -16.17
N ILE A 230 10.48 -5.06 -16.74
CA ILE A 230 10.49 -5.30 -18.19
C ILE A 230 9.76 -4.18 -18.94
N VAL A 231 8.60 -3.74 -18.45
CA VAL A 231 7.79 -2.67 -19.05
C VAL A 231 8.56 -1.34 -19.10
N VAL A 232 9.23 -0.93 -18.02
CA VAL A 232 9.93 0.37 -18.04
C VAL A 232 11.14 0.40 -19.00
N MET A 233 11.83 -0.72 -19.18
CA MET A 233 12.92 -0.84 -20.17
C MET A 233 12.37 -0.95 -21.60
N GLY A 234 11.32 -1.76 -21.82
CA GLY A 234 10.69 -1.92 -23.14
C GLY A 234 10.01 -0.64 -23.64
N THR A 235 9.46 0.17 -22.74
CA THR A 235 8.92 1.51 -23.08
C THR A 235 9.99 2.61 -23.12
N ALA A 236 11.28 2.26 -23.03
CA ALA A 236 12.43 3.18 -23.02
C ALA A 236 12.33 4.29 -21.94
N ASN A 237 11.56 4.06 -20.86
CA ASN A 237 11.34 5.03 -19.79
C ASN A 237 12.42 5.02 -18.71
N HIS A 238 13.16 3.91 -18.58
CA HIS A 238 14.19 3.72 -17.58
C HIS A 238 15.32 2.81 -18.12
N TYR A 239 16.56 3.10 -17.72
CA TYR A 239 17.72 2.21 -17.89
C TYR A 239 17.62 1.00 -16.95
N PHE A 240 18.41 -0.05 -17.19
CA PHE A 240 18.52 -1.16 -16.24
C PHE A 240 19.09 -0.70 -14.88
N LEU A 241 20.07 0.21 -14.86
CA LEU A 241 20.62 0.78 -13.64
C LEU A 241 19.61 1.66 -12.87
N ASP A 242 18.65 2.31 -13.54
CA ASP A 242 17.55 3.01 -12.85
C ASP A 242 16.71 2.03 -12.02
N ALA A 243 16.46 0.83 -12.57
CA ALA A 243 15.72 -0.23 -11.91
C ALA A 243 16.52 -0.76 -10.69
N VAL A 244 17.82 -1.01 -10.85
CA VAL A 244 18.72 -1.39 -9.75
C VAL A 244 18.74 -0.32 -8.65
N ALA A 245 18.84 0.97 -9.02
CA ALA A 245 18.79 2.09 -8.10
C ALA A 245 17.43 2.19 -7.38
N GLY A 246 16.31 1.93 -8.09
CA GLY A 246 14.97 1.85 -7.51
C GLY A 246 14.83 0.73 -6.47
N VAL A 247 15.39 -0.44 -6.74
CA VAL A 247 15.48 -1.56 -5.78
C VAL A 247 16.35 -1.17 -4.57
N ALA A 248 17.53 -0.58 -4.80
CA ALA A 248 18.45 -0.17 -3.74
C ALA A 248 17.84 0.89 -2.82
N VAL A 249 17.16 1.91 -3.36
CA VAL A 249 16.45 2.94 -2.60
C VAL A 249 15.30 2.34 -1.78
N MET A 250 14.54 1.40 -2.35
CA MET A 250 13.49 0.68 -1.63
C MET A 250 14.07 -0.20 -0.50
N GLY A 251 15.24 -0.80 -0.70
CA GLY A 251 16.00 -1.51 0.35
C GLY A 251 16.51 -0.58 1.46
N ALA A 252 17.09 0.58 1.11
CA ALA A 252 17.56 1.57 2.07
C ALA A 252 16.40 2.11 2.94
N GLY A 253 15.26 2.43 2.33
CA GLY A 253 14.06 2.84 3.05
C GLY A 253 13.52 1.75 4.00
N LEU A 254 13.66 0.47 3.66
CA LEU A 254 13.27 -0.64 4.56
C LEU A 254 14.16 -0.65 5.82
N LEU A 255 15.48 -0.51 5.64
CA LEU A 255 16.46 -0.47 6.74
C LEU A 255 16.29 0.78 7.63
N LEU A 256 15.88 1.90 7.05
CA LEU A 256 15.64 3.16 7.76
C LEU A 256 14.27 3.21 8.47
N THR A 257 13.29 2.43 8.04
CA THR A 257 11.90 2.43 8.56
C THR A 257 11.80 2.34 10.10
N PRO A 258 12.55 1.47 10.82
CA PRO A 258 12.48 1.40 12.28
C PRO A 258 12.96 2.70 12.96
N TRP A 259 13.98 3.35 12.40
CA TRP A 259 14.56 4.59 12.93
C TRP A 259 13.62 5.78 12.68
N VAL A 260 13.12 5.92 11.45
CA VAL A 260 12.12 6.93 11.08
C VAL A 260 10.83 6.78 11.91
N THR A 261 10.39 5.54 12.15
CA THR A 261 9.20 5.28 13.00
C THR A 261 9.42 5.73 14.44
N ARG A 262 10.56 5.39 15.05
CA ARG A 262 10.95 5.85 16.40
C ARG A 262 11.05 7.36 16.49
N LEU A 263 11.69 8.01 15.52
CA LEU A 263 11.82 9.47 15.47
C LEU A 263 10.44 10.15 15.36
N ALA A 264 9.54 9.61 14.53
CA ALA A 264 8.17 10.11 14.41
C ALA A 264 7.38 9.95 15.72
N ASP A 265 7.54 8.85 16.47
CA ASP A 265 6.93 8.71 17.81
C ASP A 265 7.51 9.72 18.81
N LEU A 266 8.83 9.93 18.83
CA LEU A 266 9.49 10.90 19.72
C LEU A 266 9.12 12.36 19.40
N VAL A 267 8.96 12.70 18.12
CA VAL A 267 8.45 14.01 17.70
C VAL A 267 6.99 14.15 18.08
N LYS A 268 6.16 13.12 17.88
CA LYS A 268 4.74 13.15 18.26
C LYS A 268 4.54 13.31 19.76
N THR A 269 5.26 12.57 20.61
CA THR A 269 5.14 12.72 22.08
C THR A 269 5.59 14.10 22.55
N ARG A 270 6.69 14.64 22.00
CA ARG A 270 7.14 16.01 22.27
C ARG A 270 6.14 17.08 21.83
N LEU A 271 5.48 16.90 20.68
CA LEU A 271 4.45 17.83 20.21
C LEU A 271 3.18 17.74 21.07
N SER A 272 2.71 16.54 21.41
CA SER A 272 1.56 16.37 22.32
C SER A 272 1.84 16.91 23.72
N ALA A 273 3.07 16.76 24.25
CA ALA A 273 3.47 17.36 25.52
C ALA A 273 3.60 18.88 25.49
N ARG A 274 3.72 19.49 24.30
CA ARG A 274 3.73 20.95 24.08
C ARG A 274 2.33 21.55 23.85
N ILE A 275 1.26 20.76 23.97
CA ILE A 275 -0.12 21.24 23.89
C ILE A 275 -0.83 20.95 25.23
N PRO A 276 -0.72 21.83 26.24
CA PRO A 276 -1.55 21.76 27.43
C PRO A 276 -3.02 21.99 27.03
N GLY A 277 -3.92 21.10 27.45
CA GLY A 277 -5.38 21.31 27.30
C GLY A 277 -6.18 20.06 26.92
N ALA A 278 -5.63 19.12 26.14
CA ALA A 278 -6.40 18.00 25.60
C ALA A 278 -6.60 16.80 26.56
N ALA A 279 -5.93 16.79 27.72
CA ALA A 279 -5.90 15.65 28.65
C ALA A 279 -6.75 15.83 29.93
N GLY A 280 -7.34 17.02 30.15
CA GLY A 280 -8.12 17.32 31.37
C GLY A 280 -9.62 17.04 31.28
N ALA A 281 -10.17 16.85 30.06
CA ALA A 281 -11.62 16.88 29.81
C ALA A 281 -12.26 15.48 29.62
N SER A 282 -11.88 14.50 30.45
CA SER A 282 -12.51 13.16 30.40
C SER A 282 -12.41 12.33 31.69
N HIS A 283 -12.37 12.97 32.86
CA HIS A 283 -12.40 12.22 34.13
C HIS A 283 -13.11 12.91 35.31
N ASP A 284 -14.06 13.81 35.05
CA ASP A 284 -15.04 14.23 36.06
C ASP A 284 -16.39 14.60 35.43
N ALA A 285 -17.15 13.56 35.06
CA ALA A 285 -18.57 13.67 34.72
C ALA A 285 -19.40 13.13 35.91
N GLY A 286 -19.17 13.71 37.10
CA GLY A 286 -19.89 13.36 38.32
C GLY A 286 -21.39 13.57 38.12
N SER A 287 -22.18 12.49 38.18
CA SER A 287 -23.63 12.58 38.07
C SER A 287 -24.22 13.32 39.28
N PRO A 288 -24.94 14.43 39.10
CA PRO A 288 -25.63 15.09 40.20
C PRO A 288 -26.85 14.25 40.59
N ILE A 289 -26.69 13.35 41.56
CA ILE A 289 -27.80 12.65 42.20
C ILE A 289 -28.56 13.66 43.06
N VAL A 290 -29.50 14.37 42.43
CA VAL A 290 -30.41 15.31 43.11
C VAL A 290 -31.52 14.50 43.77
N SER A 291 -31.36 14.21 45.06
CA SER A 291 -32.44 13.77 45.96
C SER A 291 -32.04 14.10 47.40
N ALA A 292 -32.54 15.23 47.92
CA ALA A 292 -32.30 15.69 49.29
C ALA A 292 -33.56 15.50 50.16
N GLY A 293 -33.38 15.12 51.42
CA GLY A 293 -34.44 14.97 52.44
C GLY A 293 -35.16 13.62 52.36
N CYS A 294 -35.26 12.80 53.40
CA CYS A 294 -35.44 13.14 54.82
C CYS A 294 -34.72 12.18 55.79
N GLN A 295 -34.65 12.55 57.07
CA GLN A 295 -34.04 11.79 58.16
C GLN A 295 -35.08 11.23 59.14
N THR A 296 -35.09 9.91 59.36
CA THR A 296 -35.49 9.18 60.58
C THR A 296 -35.07 7.71 60.39
N SER A 297 -34.84 6.88 61.42
CA SER A 297 -34.32 7.10 62.77
C SER A 297 -33.65 5.78 63.24
N THR A 298 -32.99 5.75 64.40
CA THR A 298 -32.26 4.56 64.87
C THR A 298 -33.14 3.53 65.59
N GLY A 299 -33.43 2.43 64.91
CA GLY A 299 -33.44 1.08 65.49
C GLY A 299 -34.76 0.52 66.04
N GLU A 300 -35.17 -0.62 65.51
CA GLU A 300 -36.08 -1.57 66.17
C GLU A 300 -35.81 -3.02 65.74
N ARG A 301 -36.40 -4.03 66.40
CA ARG A 301 -36.03 -5.46 66.27
C ARG A 301 -37.22 -6.39 66.02
N ILE A 302 -37.13 -7.25 64.99
CA ILE A 302 -37.60 -8.67 64.98
C ILE A 302 -39.17 -8.83 65.03
N PRO A 303 -39.86 -9.97 64.71
CA PRO A 303 -39.45 -11.34 64.35
C PRO A 303 -39.98 -11.95 63.01
N ARG A 304 -39.60 -13.23 62.82
CA ARG A 304 -39.97 -14.22 61.77
C ARG A 304 -41.46 -14.61 61.63
N GLN A 305 -41.84 -14.99 60.41
CA GLN A 305 -42.48 -16.29 60.02
C GLN A 305 -41.91 -16.69 58.63
N ARG A 306 -41.77 -17.94 58.13
CA ARG A 306 -42.07 -19.35 58.51
C ARG A 306 -43.36 -20.02 57.96
N GLU A 307 -43.15 -20.87 56.94
CA GLU A 307 -43.96 -22.06 56.50
C GLU A 307 -45.40 -21.81 55.97
N SER A 308 -45.96 -22.54 55.00
CA SER A 308 -45.54 -23.70 54.16
C SER A 308 -46.16 -23.58 52.73
N ARG A 309 -46.43 -24.56 51.83
CA ARG A 309 -46.49 -26.04 51.82
C ARG A 309 -46.40 -26.63 50.37
N THR A 310 -46.64 -27.93 50.23
CA THR A 310 -46.88 -28.80 49.04
C THR A 310 -48.18 -28.48 48.26
N GLY A 311 -48.48 -28.97 47.05
CA GLY A 311 -47.95 -30.11 46.26
C GLY A 311 -48.54 -30.23 44.82
N PRO A 312 -48.47 -31.41 44.14
CA PRO A 312 -48.48 -31.49 42.65
C PRO A 312 -49.62 -32.28 41.94
N GLY A 313 -49.65 -32.19 40.59
CA GLY A 313 -50.45 -32.99 39.62
C GLY A 313 -51.06 -32.12 38.51
N ALA A 314 -51.46 -32.58 37.31
CA ALA A 314 -51.18 -33.79 36.51
C ALA A 314 -51.62 -33.54 35.03
N ASP A 315 -51.24 -34.40 34.08
CA ASP A 315 -51.47 -34.32 32.60
C ASP A 315 -52.80 -35.04 32.17
N PRO A 316 -53.22 -35.18 30.88
CA PRO A 316 -53.08 -34.40 29.63
C PRO A 316 -54.45 -34.11 28.92
N GLY A 317 -54.48 -33.55 27.69
CA GLY A 317 -55.70 -33.57 26.83
C GLY A 317 -55.58 -32.94 25.41
N VAL A 318 -55.85 -33.72 24.35
CA VAL A 318 -55.67 -33.41 22.89
C VAL A 318 -56.48 -34.46 22.04
N PRO A 319 -57.00 -34.23 20.79
CA PRO A 319 -57.45 -33.03 20.03
C PRO A 319 -58.99 -33.13 19.75
N PRO A 320 -59.65 -33.01 18.55
CA PRO A 320 -59.25 -33.21 17.12
C PRO A 320 -59.66 -32.14 16.05
N THR A 321 -59.11 -32.26 14.82
CA THR A 321 -59.65 -32.00 13.44
C THR A 321 -60.55 -30.76 13.10
N ASP A 322 -60.58 -30.19 11.89
CA ASP A 322 -60.20 -30.73 10.56
C ASP A 322 -59.92 -29.66 9.44
N ALA A 323 -59.34 -30.14 8.33
CA ALA A 323 -59.43 -29.71 6.90
C ALA A 323 -59.21 -28.25 6.41
N GLY A 324 -58.58 -28.12 5.22
CA GLY A 324 -58.56 -26.90 4.39
C GLY A 324 -57.47 -26.90 3.27
N ASP A 325 -57.88 -27.03 2.00
CA ASP A 325 -56.97 -27.05 0.83
C ASP A 325 -56.43 -25.65 0.42
N GLY A 326 -55.31 -25.63 -0.33
CA GLY A 326 -54.79 -24.41 -0.93
C GLY A 326 -53.49 -24.58 -1.73
N ALA A 327 -53.57 -24.96 -3.00
CA ALA A 327 -52.42 -24.99 -3.91
C ALA A 327 -52.13 -23.60 -4.51
N ALA A 328 -50.84 -23.30 -4.75
CA ALA A 328 -50.40 -22.12 -5.51
C ALA A 328 -49.16 -22.48 -6.33
N ASP A 329 -49.32 -22.49 -7.66
CA ASP A 329 -48.26 -22.71 -8.64
C ASP A 329 -47.53 -21.39 -8.95
N TRP A 330 -46.29 -21.45 -9.44
CA TRP A 330 -45.46 -20.26 -9.74
C TRP A 330 -45.17 -20.10 -11.23
N ASP A 331 -46.20 -19.71 -11.97
CA ASP A 331 -46.12 -19.37 -13.38
C ASP A 331 -45.58 -17.93 -13.59
N LEU A 332 -44.56 -17.76 -14.45
CA LEU A 332 -44.07 -16.45 -14.90
C LEU A 332 -43.59 -16.53 -16.37
N PRO A 333 -44.42 -16.13 -17.35
CA PRO A 333 -44.07 -16.22 -18.77
C PRO A 333 -43.38 -14.96 -19.33
N SER A 334 -42.46 -15.21 -20.25
CA SER A 334 -42.10 -14.41 -21.44
C SER A 334 -41.97 -12.88 -21.36
N SER A 335 -40.82 -12.39 -21.81
CA SER A 335 -40.81 -11.40 -22.91
C SER A 335 -39.57 -11.58 -23.80
N SER A 336 -39.81 -11.82 -25.08
CA SER A 336 -38.80 -11.97 -26.13
C SER A 336 -39.34 -11.41 -27.45
N GLU A 337 -38.43 -10.96 -28.31
CA GLU A 337 -38.65 -10.47 -29.69
C GLU A 337 -39.37 -9.11 -29.86
N ALA A 338 -38.71 -8.20 -30.59
CA ALA A 338 -39.24 -7.53 -31.79
C ALA A 338 -38.17 -6.62 -32.45
N GLY A 339 -38.05 -6.66 -33.79
CA GLY A 339 -37.28 -5.70 -34.61
C GLY A 339 -35.74 -5.81 -34.52
N SER A 340 -34.95 -6.15 -35.55
CA SER A 340 -35.15 -6.21 -37.01
C SER A 340 -35.43 -4.88 -37.72
N LEU A 341 -34.34 -4.24 -38.19
CA LEU A 341 -34.19 -3.21 -39.24
C LEU A 341 -32.66 -2.96 -39.36
N GLY A 342 -32.03 -2.67 -40.51
CA GLY A 342 -32.45 -2.70 -41.92
C GLY A 342 -31.28 -2.20 -42.79
N LYS A 343 -30.98 -2.86 -43.93
CA LYS A 343 -29.91 -2.40 -44.87
C LYS A 343 -30.43 -1.30 -45.79
N THR A 344 -29.69 -0.19 -45.94
CA THR A 344 -29.51 0.48 -47.25
C THR A 344 -28.41 1.55 -47.24
N ARG A 345 -27.63 1.57 -48.34
CA ARG A 345 -26.70 2.62 -48.82
C ARG A 345 -25.61 3.08 -47.84
#